data_AF-A0A163KDQ9-F1
#
_entry.id   AF-A0A163KDQ9-F1
#
_cell.length_a   1.000
_cell.length_b   1.000
_cell.length_c   1.000
_cell.angle_alpha   90.00
_cell.angle_beta   90.00
_cell.angle_gamma   90.00
#
_symmetry.space_group_name_H-M   'P 1'
#
loop_
_entity.id
_entity.type
_entity.pdbx_description
1 polymer ?
#
loop_
_entity_poly.entity_id
_entity_poly.type
_entity_poly.pdbx_seq_one_letter_code
_entity_poly.pdbx_strand_id
1 'polypeptide(L)'
;MYIPHQMGKPWQPSANPHPKQAHRYSSPYQMLFHWNRLDWNFPNPSMKQRFEEHQYWKHCMPAGIKVDHQGRFYVSVPRWAEGIPATLNTIVMVNGKPVLDAFPSWEWNTPGDVRMLQSVLGYEIDEHNRMWILDQGKIAYDTSPEGSQKLVIWDLGTNRLIDSIVIPDDIAPPRTSFLNDIVVDNRNGYAYITDSGSGFPDHPVYGGIIVYHMRTRKFRRVLDSHYSTQDVPRFRFEIDTEPVYRNKPVRIGADGIALSADRSTLFYCAVTGRNLYAIDTGLLRNFNIPDSIIRNSVQTLGSKGTTTDGMHADNKGNVFYTMLEGKGIGYYSPYTRSFNKLLSDDRMLWVDGVAFDQFGSIIFNNNRLHRMFEEPQNIDWDDPYNLIIWRAYIGPDVKSYLYG
;
A
#
# COMPACT_ATOMS: atom_id res chain seq x y z
N MET A 1 57.36 -64.61 36.70
CA MET A 1 55.95 -65.00 36.52
C MET A 1 55.34 -63.95 35.60
N TYR A 2 54.79 -64.39 34.46
CA TYR A 2 54.16 -63.66 33.34
C TYR A 2 53.37 -62.40 33.79
N ILE A 3 53.33 -61.26 33.11
CA ILE A 3 53.06 -60.95 31.67
C ILE A 3 53.70 -59.58 31.32
N PRO A 4 54.29 -59.38 30.12
CA PRO A 4 54.73 -58.07 29.62
C PRO A 4 53.84 -57.46 28.51
N HIS A 5 54.20 -56.21 28.21
CA HIS A 5 53.60 -55.16 27.41
C HIS A 5 53.07 -55.44 25.98
N GLN A 6 52.23 -54.47 25.60
CA GLN A 6 51.55 -54.18 24.33
C GLN A 6 52.40 -54.27 23.04
N MET A 7 51.78 -54.78 21.98
CA MET A 7 51.84 -54.32 20.58
C MET A 7 50.43 -54.54 20.00
N GLY A 8 49.73 -53.58 19.41
CA GLY A 8 50.04 -52.95 18.13
C GLY A 8 49.18 -53.59 17.02
N LYS A 9 48.13 -52.91 16.55
CA LYS A 9 47.47 -53.20 15.26
C LYS A 9 47.08 -51.88 14.56
N PRO A 10 47.03 -51.87 13.22
CA PRO A 10 47.51 -50.72 12.45
C PRO A 10 46.44 -49.74 11.99
N TRP A 11 46.95 -48.54 11.73
CA TRP A 11 46.36 -47.33 11.17
C TRP A 11 45.76 -47.56 9.76
N GLN A 12 44.57 -47.01 9.49
CA GLN A 12 44.04 -46.80 8.14
C GLN A 12 43.80 -45.28 7.91
N PRO A 13 44.12 -44.72 6.72
CA PRO A 13 44.12 -43.27 6.52
C PRO A 13 42.73 -42.68 6.29
N SER A 14 42.63 -41.43 6.74
CA SER A 14 41.60 -40.42 6.52
C SER A 14 40.92 -40.40 5.15
N ALA A 15 39.59 -40.38 5.16
CA ALA A 15 38.81 -39.71 4.13
C ALA A 15 38.50 -38.28 4.62
N ASN A 16 39.10 -37.27 3.97
CA ASN A 16 38.71 -35.87 4.11
C ASN A 16 37.23 -35.71 3.69
N PRO A 17 36.34 -35.17 4.54
CA PRO A 17 35.17 -34.47 4.04
C PRO A 17 35.62 -33.07 3.65
N HIS A 18 35.58 -32.79 2.35
CA HIS A 18 35.58 -31.42 1.84
C HIS A 18 34.61 -30.55 2.68
N PRO A 19 35.00 -29.33 3.09
CA PRO A 19 34.04 -28.43 3.70
C PRO A 19 33.00 -28.10 2.62
N LYS A 20 31.77 -28.58 2.83
CA LYS A 20 30.62 -28.13 2.05
C LYS A 20 30.58 -26.61 2.19
N GLN A 21 30.89 -25.90 1.11
CA GLN A 21 30.58 -24.49 1.00
C GLN A 21 29.11 -24.33 1.35
N ALA A 22 28.84 -23.73 2.51
CA ALA A 22 27.52 -23.25 2.83
C ALA A 22 27.22 -22.13 1.82
N HIS A 23 26.56 -22.49 0.72
CA HIS A 23 25.82 -21.50 -0.06
C HIS A 23 24.80 -20.90 0.91
N ARG A 24 25.11 -19.72 1.45
CA ARG A 24 24.12 -18.86 2.07
C ARG A 24 23.13 -18.54 0.95
N TYR A 25 22.05 -19.31 0.86
CA TYR A 25 20.84 -18.86 0.20
C TYR A 25 20.40 -17.63 1.00
N SER A 26 20.77 -16.44 0.52
CA SER A 26 20.16 -15.22 1.00
C SER A 26 18.66 -15.37 0.82
N SER A 27 17.88 -15.09 1.87
CA SER A 27 16.42 -15.00 1.76
C SER A 27 16.05 -14.20 0.50
N PRO A 28 15.05 -14.63 -0.30
CA PRO A 28 14.66 -13.92 -1.54
C PRO A 28 14.11 -12.50 -1.26
N TYR A 29 13.95 -12.15 0.01
CA TYR A 29 13.55 -10.84 0.51
C TYR A 29 14.36 -10.42 1.73
N GLN A 30 14.46 -9.10 1.96
CA GLN A 30 15.14 -8.47 3.09
C GLN A 30 14.31 -7.31 3.67
N MET A 31 14.49 -7.04 4.96
CA MET A 31 13.97 -5.83 5.60
C MET A 31 14.92 -4.67 5.27
N LEU A 32 14.37 -3.59 4.73
CA LEU A 32 15.12 -2.35 4.48
C LEU A 32 15.08 -1.41 5.68
N PHE A 33 13.88 -1.23 6.24
CA PHE A 33 13.61 -0.36 7.38
C PHE A 33 12.62 -1.05 8.29
N HIS A 34 12.74 -0.80 9.59
CA HIS A 34 11.77 -1.27 10.57
C HIS A 34 11.69 -0.31 11.75
N TRP A 35 10.52 -0.29 12.39
CA TRP A 35 10.24 0.53 13.56
C TRP A 35 9.37 -0.25 14.54
N ASN A 36 9.61 0.01 15.83
CA ASN A 36 8.60 -0.28 16.83
C ASN A 36 7.44 0.72 16.76
N ARG A 37 7.76 2.00 16.59
CA ARG A 37 6.83 3.10 16.35
C ARG A 37 7.47 4.15 15.44
N LEU A 38 6.68 4.86 14.64
CA LEU A 38 7.19 5.93 13.78
C LEU A 38 7.69 7.11 14.61
N ASP A 39 8.76 7.76 14.13
CA ASP A 39 9.30 9.03 14.63
C ASP A 39 9.61 9.94 13.44
N TRP A 40 9.64 11.24 13.68
CA TRP A 40 9.86 12.26 12.66
C TRP A 40 11.12 13.08 12.94
N ASN A 41 11.73 13.60 11.87
CA ASN A 41 12.73 14.66 11.93
C ASN A 41 12.06 16.02 12.24
N PHE A 42 11.55 16.16 13.47
CA PHE A 42 10.74 17.32 13.87
C PHE A 42 11.44 18.66 13.64
N PRO A 43 10.71 19.69 13.16
CA PRO A 43 11.30 20.99 12.84
C PRO A 43 11.64 21.80 14.09
N ASN A 44 11.08 21.45 15.25
CA ASN A 44 11.41 22.06 16.53
C ASN A 44 11.14 21.11 17.72
N PRO A 45 11.83 21.30 18.86
CA PRO A 45 11.66 20.45 20.04
C PRO A 45 10.25 20.46 20.64
N SER A 46 9.54 21.59 20.59
CA SER A 46 8.20 21.71 21.17
C SER A 46 7.16 20.85 20.45
N MET A 47 7.31 20.67 19.13
CA MET A 47 6.45 19.76 18.35
C MET A 47 6.69 18.30 18.75
N LYS A 48 7.97 17.90 18.89
CA LYS A 48 8.33 16.56 19.39
C LYS A 48 7.80 16.31 20.80
N GLN A 49 7.95 17.29 21.69
CA GLN A 49 7.47 17.20 23.06
C GLN A 49 5.96 16.95 23.10
N ARG A 50 5.15 17.74 22.37
CA ARG A 50 3.70 17.52 22.31
C ARG A 50 3.34 16.14 21.75
N PHE A 51 4.04 15.69 20.71
CA PHE A 51 3.84 14.37 20.10
C PHE A 51 4.06 13.23 21.09
N GLU A 52 5.10 13.33 21.93
CA GLU A 52 5.41 12.34 22.96
C GLU A 52 4.44 12.43 24.15
N GLU A 53 4.14 13.64 24.64
CA GLU A 53 3.24 13.87 25.78
C GLU A 53 1.82 13.33 25.52
N HIS A 54 1.29 13.53 24.31
CA HIS A 54 -0.03 13.07 23.92
C HIS A 54 -0.01 11.64 23.35
N GLN A 55 1.16 11.01 23.27
CA GLN A 55 1.35 9.67 22.72
C GLN A 55 0.78 9.49 21.30
N TYR A 56 0.82 10.53 20.46
CA TYR A 56 0.25 10.49 19.11
C TYR A 56 0.86 9.39 18.23
N TRP A 57 2.09 8.94 18.54
CA TRP A 57 2.73 7.80 17.89
C TRP A 57 1.89 6.50 17.92
N LYS A 58 0.98 6.33 18.88
CA LYS A 58 0.06 5.17 18.93
C LYS A 58 -0.91 5.12 17.76
N HIS A 59 -1.15 6.25 17.11
CA HIS A 59 -2.08 6.37 15.99
C HIS A 59 -1.38 6.45 14.63
N CYS A 60 -0.04 6.43 14.62
CA CYS A 60 0.76 6.56 13.40
C CYS A 60 0.94 5.21 12.70
N MET A 61 0.03 4.89 11.76
CA MET A 61 0.12 3.67 10.95
C MET A 61 0.51 4.02 9.50
N PRO A 62 1.63 3.50 8.97
CA PRO A 62 2.04 3.74 7.60
C PRO A 62 1.19 2.91 6.65
N ALA A 63 0.73 3.53 5.56
CA ALA A 63 -0.13 2.88 4.58
C ALA A 63 0.59 2.63 3.24
N GLY A 64 0.73 3.66 2.39
CA GLY A 64 1.34 3.53 1.06
C GLY A 64 2.87 3.70 1.08
N ILE A 65 3.58 2.88 0.29
CA ILE A 65 5.03 2.97 0.03
C ILE A 65 5.28 3.14 -1.47
N LYS A 66 6.14 4.07 -1.86
CA LYS A 66 6.71 4.15 -3.22
C LYS A 66 8.19 4.50 -3.15
N VAL A 67 8.91 4.19 -4.23
CA VAL A 67 10.32 4.55 -4.39
C VAL A 67 10.49 5.25 -5.73
N ASP A 68 11.21 6.38 -5.72
CA ASP A 68 11.50 7.11 -6.95
C ASP A 68 12.73 6.56 -7.69
N HIS A 69 13.03 7.16 -8.84
CA HIS A 69 14.20 6.83 -9.65
C HIS A 69 15.56 7.04 -8.98
N GLN A 70 15.61 7.88 -7.94
CA GLN A 70 16.82 8.14 -7.17
C GLN A 70 16.95 7.20 -5.96
N GLY A 71 15.99 6.28 -5.76
CA GLY A 71 15.97 5.38 -4.62
C GLY A 71 15.47 6.03 -3.33
N ARG A 72 14.82 7.19 -3.40
CA ARG A 72 14.16 7.80 -2.24
C ARG A 72 12.84 7.09 -1.97
N PHE A 73 12.63 6.71 -0.72
CA PHE A 73 11.42 6.03 -0.27
C PHE A 73 10.43 7.05 0.30
N TYR A 74 9.20 6.96 -0.15
CA TYR A 74 8.09 7.77 0.31
C TYR A 74 7.12 6.90 1.09
N VAL A 75 6.55 7.43 2.17
CA VAL A 75 5.58 6.76 3.03
C VAL A 75 4.44 7.71 3.33
N SER A 76 3.21 7.26 3.14
CA SER A 76 2.03 7.96 3.66
C SER A 76 1.69 7.48 5.06
N VAL A 77 1.29 8.43 5.91
CA VAL A 77 0.72 8.21 7.24
C VAL A 77 -0.59 8.99 7.27
N PRO A 78 -1.71 8.39 6.85
CA PRO A 78 -3.00 9.08 6.78
C PRO A 78 -3.44 9.56 8.16
N ARG A 79 -4.15 10.69 8.23
CA ARG A 79 -4.62 11.30 9.48
C ARG A 79 -5.91 10.67 9.98
N TRP A 80 -5.91 9.36 10.21
CA TRP A 80 -7.06 8.63 10.77
C TRP A 80 -7.35 8.95 12.24
N ALA A 81 -6.42 9.62 12.91
CA ALA A 81 -6.60 10.24 14.21
C ALA A 81 -5.95 11.63 14.21
N GLU A 82 -6.21 12.40 15.27
CA GLU A 82 -5.51 13.65 15.50
C GLU A 82 -4.03 13.43 15.82
N GLY A 83 -3.21 14.48 15.62
CA GLY A 83 -1.83 14.50 16.10
C GLY A 83 -0.78 13.88 15.18
N ILE A 84 -1.17 13.37 14.00
CA ILE A 84 -0.23 12.88 12.97
C ILE A 84 0.58 14.06 12.39
N PRO A 85 1.92 14.12 12.60
CA PRO A 85 2.73 15.30 12.27
C PRO A 85 2.73 15.68 10.78
N ALA A 86 2.96 14.68 9.92
CA ALA A 86 2.98 14.85 8.48
C ALA A 86 2.41 13.58 7.81
N THR A 87 1.55 13.80 6.83
CA THR A 87 0.78 12.73 6.20
C THR A 87 1.47 12.11 4.99
N LEU A 88 2.37 12.85 4.35
CA LEU A 88 3.26 12.32 3.31
C LEU A 88 4.70 12.62 3.71
N ASN A 89 5.56 11.61 3.59
CA ASN A 89 6.90 11.65 4.16
C ASN A 89 7.91 11.00 3.21
N THR A 90 9.18 11.40 3.32
CA THR A 90 10.33 10.61 2.86
C THR A 90 10.98 9.91 4.05
N ILE A 91 11.61 8.76 3.84
CA ILE A 91 12.44 8.11 4.86
C ILE A 91 13.86 8.68 4.79
N VAL A 92 14.41 9.08 5.94
CA VAL A 92 15.80 9.54 6.10
C VAL A 92 16.49 8.81 7.26
N MET A 93 17.82 8.71 7.20
CA MET A 93 18.62 8.10 8.28
C MET A 93 19.17 9.18 9.21
N VAL A 94 18.77 9.15 10.48
CA VAL A 94 19.29 10.04 11.52
C VAL A 94 19.90 9.18 12.62
N ASN A 95 21.19 9.38 12.88
CA ASN A 95 21.96 8.60 13.88
C ASN A 95 21.83 7.07 13.70
N GLY A 96 21.84 6.60 12.45
CA GLY A 96 21.73 5.18 12.10
C GLY A 96 20.33 4.59 12.27
N LYS A 97 19.30 5.40 12.57
CA LYS A 97 17.90 4.97 12.64
C LYS A 97 17.08 5.60 11.51
N PRO A 98 16.15 4.86 10.89
CA PRO A 98 15.23 5.45 9.92
C PRO A 98 14.20 6.31 10.65
N VAL A 99 13.97 7.53 10.17
CA VAL A 99 12.92 8.45 10.63
C VAL A 99 12.19 9.05 9.43
N LEU A 100 11.00 9.59 9.65
CA LEU A 100 10.21 10.26 8.62
C LEU A 100 10.55 11.75 8.55
N ASP A 101 10.63 12.29 7.35
CA ASP A 101 10.71 13.73 7.12
C ASP A 101 9.57 14.19 6.20
N ALA A 102 8.94 15.31 6.53
CA ALA A 102 7.71 15.75 5.88
C ALA A 102 7.97 16.07 4.41
N PHE A 103 7.18 15.47 3.51
CA PHE A 103 7.26 15.68 2.07
C PHE A 103 5.96 16.31 1.53
N PRO A 104 6.03 17.31 0.64
CA PRO A 104 7.25 17.98 0.15
C PRO A 104 7.89 18.94 1.15
N SER A 105 7.15 19.34 2.19
CA SER A 105 7.68 20.10 3.32
C SER A 105 6.74 19.99 4.53
N TRP A 106 7.20 20.48 5.68
CA TRP A 106 6.37 20.67 6.88
C TRP A 106 5.19 21.62 6.63
N GLU A 107 5.39 22.69 5.85
CA GLU A 107 4.33 23.63 5.47
C GLU A 107 3.21 22.94 4.68
N TRP A 108 3.59 22.13 3.68
CA TRP A 108 2.64 21.35 2.88
C TRP A 108 1.92 20.26 3.67
N ASN A 109 2.41 19.94 4.86
CA ASN A 109 1.78 19.01 5.79
C ASN A 109 1.07 19.74 6.95
N THR A 110 0.66 21.00 6.79
CA THR A 110 -0.11 21.70 7.83
C THR A 110 -1.57 21.21 7.87
N PRO A 111 -2.03 20.54 8.95
CA PRO A 111 -3.42 20.12 9.07
C PRO A 111 -4.36 21.33 9.22
N GLY A 112 -5.55 21.25 8.63
CA GLY A 112 -6.61 22.26 8.72
C GLY A 112 -6.57 23.34 7.64
N ASP A 113 -5.43 23.55 6.95
CA ASP A 113 -5.38 24.43 5.78
C ASP A 113 -5.69 23.64 4.50
N VAL A 114 -6.92 23.75 3.98
CA VAL A 114 -7.40 22.97 2.82
C VAL A 114 -6.52 23.07 1.56
N ARG A 115 -5.68 24.11 1.44
CA ARG A 115 -4.72 24.28 0.35
C ARG A 115 -3.54 23.30 0.45
N MET A 116 -3.23 22.85 1.67
CA MET A 116 -2.16 21.91 2.02
C MET A 116 -2.68 20.47 2.13
N LEU A 117 -1.79 19.50 2.34
CA LEU A 117 -2.15 18.08 2.46
C LEU A 117 -2.85 17.80 3.79
N GLN A 118 -4.05 17.21 3.73
CA GLN A 118 -4.88 16.91 4.89
C GLN A 118 -4.74 15.46 5.36
N SER A 119 -4.85 14.49 4.46
CA SER A 119 -4.64 13.08 4.76
C SER A 119 -4.37 12.33 3.46
N VAL A 120 -3.10 12.11 3.17
CA VAL A 120 -2.68 11.32 2.01
C VAL A 120 -2.75 9.85 2.39
N LEU A 121 -3.47 9.06 1.58
CA LEU A 121 -3.45 7.60 1.67
C LEU A 121 -2.67 7.03 0.49
N GLY A 122 -3.26 7.00 -0.70
CA GLY A 122 -2.61 6.55 -1.93
C GLY A 122 -1.90 7.66 -2.69
N TYR A 123 -0.94 7.25 -3.49
CA TYR A 123 -0.21 8.10 -4.42
C TYR A 123 0.54 7.23 -5.42
N GLU A 124 0.91 7.79 -6.56
CA GLU A 124 1.70 7.11 -7.59
C GLU A 124 2.88 7.98 -8.03
N ILE A 125 4.03 7.36 -8.32
CA ILE A 125 5.16 8.04 -8.96
C ILE A 125 5.20 7.55 -10.41
N ASP A 126 4.95 8.47 -11.34
CA ASP A 126 4.83 8.13 -12.76
C ASP A 126 6.18 8.08 -13.51
N GLU A 127 6.16 7.63 -14.76
CA GLU A 127 7.35 7.52 -15.62
C GLU A 127 7.98 8.87 -16.02
N HIS A 128 7.34 9.98 -15.67
CA HIS A 128 7.85 11.34 -15.87
C HIS A 128 8.42 11.94 -14.59
N ASN A 129 8.65 11.11 -13.56
CA ASN A 129 9.15 11.53 -12.26
C ASN A 129 8.23 12.58 -11.59
N ARG A 130 6.92 12.41 -11.75
CA ARG A 130 5.88 13.20 -11.07
C ARG A 130 5.17 12.33 -10.06
N MET A 131 4.94 12.88 -8.87
CA MET A 131 4.12 12.25 -7.85
C MET A 131 2.68 12.74 -7.96
N TRP A 132 1.76 11.80 -8.10
CA TRP A 132 0.31 12.00 -8.09
C TRP A 132 -0.18 11.68 -6.68
N ILE A 133 -0.38 12.71 -5.87
CA ILE A 133 -0.72 12.62 -4.45
C ILE A 133 -2.23 12.71 -4.31
N LEU A 134 -2.85 11.65 -3.77
CA LEU A 134 -4.29 11.61 -3.51
C LEU A 134 -4.57 11.99 -2.06
N ASP A 135 -5.12 13.19 -1.86
CA ASP A 135 -5.49 13.70 -0.55
C ASP A 135 -6.98 13.42 -0.27
N GLN A 136 -7.25 12.64 0.78
CA GLN A 136 -8.60 12.30 1.24
C GLN A 136 -9.32 13.49 1.90
N GLY A 137 -8.60 14.55 2.25
CA GLY A 137 -9.21 15.73 2.84
C GLY A 137 -9.74 15.55 4.26
N LYS A 138 -9.60 14.36 4.84
CA LYS A 138 -10.29 13.89 6.06
C LYS A 138 -9.30 13.68 7.20
N ILE A 139 -9.56 14.30 8.35
CA ILE A 139 -8.78 14.13 9.57
C ILE A 139 -9.68 13.48 10.61
N ALA A 140 -9.19 12.47 11.33
CA ALA A 140 -9.91 11.77 12.39
C ALA A 140 -11.32 11.26 12.00
N TYR A 141 -11.49 10.84 10.74
CA TYR A 141 -12.76 10.42 10.15
C TYR A 141 -13.87 11.51 10.06
N ASP A 142 -13.55 12.78 10.33
CA ASP A 142 -14.49 13.89 10.20
C ASP A 142 -14.98 14.10 8.76
N THR A 143 -16.03 14.90 8.58
CA THR A 143 -16.45 15.27 7.23
C THR A 143 -15.36 16.10 6.55
N SER A 144 -14.96 15.72 5.34
CA SER A 144 -13.94 16.48 4.59
C SER A 144 -14.42 17.92 4.35
N PRO A 145 -13.63 18.95 4.72
CA PRO A 145 -13.96 20.33 4.36
C PRO A 145 -14.01 20.54 2.84
N GLU A 146 -14.79 21.51 2.38
CA GLU A 146 -14.85 21.86 0.95
C GLU A 146 -13.43 22.14 0.40
N GLY A 147 -13.10 21.53 -0.73
CA GLY A 147 -11.80 21.68 -1.37
C GLY A 147 -10.65 20.90 -0.74
N SER A 148 -10.86 20.17 0.36
CA SER A 148 -9.81 19.40 1.02
C SER A 148 -9.46 18.11 0.28
N GLN A 149 -10.45 17.49 -0.37
CA GLN A 149 -10.28 16.32 -1.25
C GLN A 149 -9.71 16.75 -2.60
N LYS A 150 -8.50 16.29 -2.91
CA LYS A 150 -7.78 16.78 -4.08
C LYS A 150 -6.73 15.82 -4.59
N LEU A 151 -6.42 15.97 -5.87
CA LEU A 151 -5.28 15.37 -6.55
C LEU A 151 -4.20 16.43 -6.71
N VAL A 152 -3.07 16.24 -6.04
CA VAL A 152 -1.90 17.13 -6.14
C VAL A 152 -0.85 16.46 -7.04
N ILE A 153 -0.36 17.19 -8.03
CA ILE A 153 0.69 16.71 -8.93
C ILE A 153 1.97 17.46 -8.59
N TRP A 154 3.01 16.73 -8.22
CA TRP A 154 4.29 17.28 -7.77
C TRP A 154 5.44 16.81 -8.65
N ASP A 155 6.26 17.74 -9.12
CA ASP A 155 7.47 17.43 -9.87
C ASP A 155 8.59 17.02 -8.92
N LEU A 156 9.04 15.76 -8.95
CA LEU A 156 10.08 15.27 -8.03
C LEU A 156 11.49 15.73 -8.41
N GLY A 157 11.71 16.19 -9.65
CA GLY A 157 13.02 16.63 -10.13
C GLY A 157 13.35 18.07 -9.73
N THR A 158 12.36 18.95 -9.83
CA THR A 158 12.45 20.37 -9.47
C THR A 158 11.90 20.65 -8.07
N ASN A 159 11.24 19.67 -7.45
CA ASN A 159 10.56 19.77 -6.16
C ASN A 159 9.54 20.92 -6.14
N ARG A 160 8.63 20.95 -7.12
CA ARG A 160 7.63 22.01 -7.29
C ARG A 160 6.25 21.43 -7.54
N LEU A 161 5.25 22.16 -7.05
CA LEU A 161 3.85 21.94 -7.43
C LEU A 161 3.69 22.11 -8.94
N ILE A 162 3.14 21.10 -9.60
CA ILE A 162 2.65 21.20 -10.99
C ILE A 162 1.19 21.63 -10.98
N ASP A 163 0.36 20.99 -10.15
CA ASP A 163 -1.07 21.22 -10.13
C ASP A 163 -1.71 20.78 -8.81
N SER A 164 -2.86 21.36 -8.49
CA SER A 164 -3.72 20.97 -7.37
C SER A 164 -5.17 21.00 -7.84
N ILE A 165 -5.78 19.84 -7.97
CA ILE A 165 -7.09 19.65 -8.59
C ILE A 165 -8.06 19.16 -7.51
N VAL A 166 -9.00 20.01 -7.12
CA VAL A 166 -10.09 19.63 -6.21
C VAL A 166 -10.96 18.56 -6.87
N ILE A 167 -11.27 17.50 -6.13
CA ILE A 167 -12.24 16.49 -6.54
C ILE A 167 -13.62 16.98 -6.09
N PRO A 168 -14.59 17.15 -6.99
CA PRO A 168 -15.91 17.64 -6.63
C PRO A 168 -16.66 16.73 -5.64
N ASP A 169 -17.44 17.31 -4.73
CA ASP A 169 -18.19 16.59 -3.70
C ASP A 169 -19.22 15.59 -4.26
N ASP A 170 -19.76 15.83 -5.47
CA ASP A 170 -20.66 14.89 -6.15
C ASP A 170 -19.91 13.66 -6.71
N ILE A 171 -18.61 13.77 -6.90
CA ILE A 171 -17.72 12.67 -7.30
C ILE A 171 -17.20 11.90 -6.08
N ALA A 172 -16.85 12.64 -5.03
CA ALA A 172 -16.32 12.10 -3.78
C ALA A 172 -17.07 12.72 -2.59
N PRO A 173 -18.18 12.09 -2.15
CA PRO A 173 -19.02 12.63 -1.08
C PRO A 173 -18.24 12.88 0.22
N PRO A 174 -18.23 14.12 0.79
CA PRO A 174 -17.36 14.51 1.90
C PRO A 174 -17.42 13.63 3.15
N ARG A 175 -18.58 13.03 3.41
CA ARG A 175 -18.79 12.19 4.60
C ARG A 175 -18.40 10.73 4.38
N THR A 176 -18.76 10.15 3.24
CA THR A 176 -18.66 8.70 3.01
C THR A 176 -17.48 8.29 2.13
N SER A 177 -16.96 9.20 1.30
CA SER A 177 -15.80 8.92 0.46
C SER A 177 -14.57 8.63 1.30
N PHE A 178 -13.77 7.68 0.82
CA PHE A 178 -12.48 7.30 1.36
C PHE A 178 -11.57 7.00 0.17
N LEU A 179 -11.01 8.06 -0.40
CA LEU A 179 -10.12 8.01 -1.57
C LEU A 179 -8.87 7.20 -1.22
N ASN A 180 -8.73 6.02 -1.79
CA ASN A 180 -7.74 5.05 -1.32
C ASN A 180 -6.49 5.07 -2.18
N ASP A 181 -6.50 4.35 -3.30
CA ASP A 181 -5.36 4.22 -4.20
C ASP A 181 -5.58 4.88 -5.56
N ILE A 182 -4.48 5.12 -6.28
CA ILE A 182 -4.47 5.70 -7.63
C ILE A 182 -3.49 4.98 -8.55
N VAL A 183 -3.89 4.79 -9.80
CA VAL A 183 -3.02 4.39 -10.92
C VAL A 183 -3.12 5.41 -12.06
N VAL A 184 -2.00 5.61 -12.76
CA VAL A 184 -1.84 6.70 -13.74
C VAL A 184 -1.64 6.13 -15.15
N ASP A 185 -2.44 6.64 -16.08
CA ASP A 185 -2.41 6.31 -17.50
C ASP A 185 -1.99 7.52 -18.32
N ASN A 186 -0.69 7.81 -18.30
CA ASN A 186 -0.11 8.90 -19.10
C ASN A 186 -0.24 8.67 -20.61
N ARG A 187 -0.32 7.40 -21.06
CA ARG A 187 -0.47 7.06 -22.49
C ARG A 187 -1.80 7.54 -23.05
N ASN A 188 -2.86 7.38 -22.27
CA ASN A 188 -4.20 7.77 -22.71
C ASN A 188 -4.69 9.09 -22.08
N GLY A 189 -3.98 9.64 -21.09
CA GLY A 189 -4.30 10.90 -20.44
C GLY A 189 -5.39 10.78 -19.36
N TYR A 190 -5.30 9.74 -18.53
CA TYR A 190 -6.27 9.45 -17.46
C TYR A 190 -5.60 8.99 -16.16
N ALA A 191 -6.32 9.08 -15.04
CA ALA A 191 -5.98 8.38 -13.81
C ALA A 191 -7.24 7.68 -13.28
N TYR A 192 -7.05 6.59 -12.54
CA TYR A 192 -8.13 5.81 -11.95
C TYR A 192 -7.89 5.69 -10.45
N ILE A 193 -8.93 5.95 -9.67
CA ILE A 193 -8.87 6.05 -8.22
C ILE A 193 -9.91 5.11 -7.63
N THR A 194 -9.53 4.35 -6.62
CA THR A 194 -10.50 3.64 -5.78
C THR A 194 -11.04 4.56 -4.70
N ASP A 195 -12.35 4.55 -4.53
CA ASP A 195 -13.01 5.09 -3.36
C ASP A 195 -13.57 3.90 -2.56
N SER A 196 -13.02 3.66 -1.37
CA SER A 196 -13.45 2.54 -0.53
C SER A 196 -14.83 2.74 0.05
N GLY A 197 -15.37 3.97 0.04
CA GLY A 197 -16.70 4.27 0.54
C GLY A 197 -16.90 4.03 2.03
N SER A 198 -15.81 3.91 2.79
CA SER A 198 -15.75 3.60 4.22
C SER A 198 -15.31 4.81 5.05
N GLY A 199 -15.59 6.04 4.59
CA GLY A 199 -15.12 7.27 5.19
C GLY A 199 -15.79 7.70 6.49
N PHE A 200 -16.79 6.93 6.96
CA PHE A 200 -17.47 7.13 8.24
C PHE A 200 -17.64 5.77 8.94
N PRO A 201 -17.22 5.64 10.22
CA PRO A 201 -17.39 4.40 10.98
C PRO A 201 -18.86 3.97 11.04
N ASP A 202 -19.10 2.65 11.03
CA ASP A 202 -20.44 2.06 11.19
C ASP A 202 -21.52 2.49 10.18
N HIS A 203 -21.10 3.00 9.02
CA HIS A 203 -21.99 3.33 7.90
C HIS A 203 -22.04 2.21 6.85
N PRO A 204 -23.09 2.12 6.01
CA PRO A 204 -22.99 1.38 4.76
C PRO A 204 -21.80 1.86 3.92
N VAL A 205 -21.13 0.91 3.27
CA VAL A 205 -20.08 1.20 2.29
C VAL A 205 -20.73 1.81 1.04
N TYR A 206 -20.09 2.83 0.48
CA TYR A 206 -20.44 3.44 -0.81
C TYR A 206 -19.23 3.46 -1.72
N GLY A 207 -18.67 2.28 -2.01
CA GLY A 207 -17.46 2.18 -2.80
C GLY A 207 -17.71 2.44 -4.29
N GLY A 208 -16.67 2.87 -5.00
CA GLY A 208 -16.74 3.20 -6.43
C GLY A 208 -15.35 3.36 -7.04
N ILE A 209 -15.32 3.61 -8.36
CA ILE A 209 -14.11 3.97 -9.09
C ILE A 209 -14.27 5.38 -9.64
N ILE A 210 -13.28 6.24 -9.43
CA ILE A 210 -13.25 7.60 -9.96
C ILE A 210 -12.25 7.65 -11.11
N VAL A 211 -12.69 8.16 -12.25
CA VAL A 211 -11.89 8.35 -13.46
C VAL A 211 -11.59 9.83 -13.63
N TYR A 212 -10.32 10.19 -13.65
CA TYR A 212 -9.87 11.56 -13.94
C TYR A 212 -9.39 11.65 -15.38
N HIS A 213 -9.92 12.59 -16.16
CA HIS A 213 -9.45 12.89 -17.51
C HIS A 213 -8.52 14.11 -17.49
N MET A 214 -7.22 13.89 -17.67
CA MET A 214 -6.16 14.91 -17.50
C MET A 214 -6.37 16.15 -18.38
N ARG A 215 -6.70 15.97 -19.67
CA ARG A 215 -6.84 17.10 -20.62
C ARG A 215 -8.06 17.98 -20.32
N THR A 216 -9.18 17.37 -19.97
CA THR A 216 -10.43 18.11 -19.72
C THR A 216 -10.62 18.50 -18.27
N ARG A 217 -9.76 17.98 -17.38
CA ARG A 217 -9.83 18.11 -15.91
C ARG A 217 -11.16 17.64 -15.31
N LYS A 218 -11.86 16.75 -16.01
CA LYS A 218 -13.15 16.22 -15.55
C LYS A 218 -12.93 14.93 -14.77
N PHE A 219 -13.69 14.80 -13.70
CA PHE A 219 -13.85 13.54 -13.00
C PHE A 219 -15.17 12.87 -13.40
N ARG A 220 -15.20 11.54 -13.28
CA ARG A 220 -16.42 10.74 -13.39
C ARG A 220 -16.35 9.61 -12.38
N ARG A 221 -17.37 9.49 -11.54
CA ARG A 221 -17.58 8.32 -10.70
C ARG A 221 -18.33 7.25 -11.49
N VAL A 222 -17.86 6.02 -11.43
CA VAL A 222 -18.46 4.83 -12.05
C VAL A 222 -18.45 3.67 -11.07
N LEU A 223 -19.24 2.64 -11.33
CA LEU A 223 -19.35 1.48 -10.44
C LEU A 223 -19.74 1.87 -9.00
N ASP A 224 -20.47 2.98 -8.87
CA ASP A 224 -20.94 3.48 -7.60
C ASP A 224 -21.93 2.48 -6.98
N SER A 225 -21.69 2.11 -5.72
CA SER A 225 -22.43 1.06 -5.02
C SER A 225 -22.53 -0.27 -5.81
N HIS A 226 -21.60 -0.55 -6.72
CA HIS A 226 -21.58 -1.81 -7.48
C HIS A 226 -21.09 -2.95 -6.58
N TYR A 227 -21.61 -4.17 -6.76
CA TYR A 227 -21.27 -5.30 -5.88
C TYR A 227 -19.76 -5.58 -5.80
N SER A 228 -19.01 -5.27 -6.86
CA SER A 228 -17.55 -5.46 -6.90
C SER A 228 -16.75 -4.40 -6.13
N THR A 229 -17.38 -3.28 -5.77
CA THR A 229 -16.75 -2.16 -5.05
C THR A 229 -17.22 -2.06 -3.60
N GLN A 230 -18.13 -2.93 -3.16
CA GLN A 230 -18.67 -2.95 -1.79
C GLN A 230 -18.01 -4.03 -0.93
N ASP A 231 -18.24 -3.94 0.39
CA ASP A 231 -17.94 -5.02 1.30
C ASP A 231 -18.82 -6.26 1.06
N VAL A 232 -18.25 -7.46 1.17
CA VAL A 232 -19.03 -8.70 1.16
C VAL A 232 -19.83 -8.81 2.47
N PRO A 233 -21.17 -8.93 2.44
CA PRO A 233 -21.98 -8.90 3.65
C PRO A 233 -21.60 -9.98 4.66
N ARG A 234 -21.43 -9.57 5.93
CA ARG A 234 -21.06 -10.43 7.07
C ARG A 234 -19.71 -11.15 6.92
N PHE A 235 -18.90 -10.76 5.94
CA PHE A 235 -17.58 -11.35 5.75
C PHE A 235 -16.67 -11.04 6.93
N ARG A 236 -15.97 -12.06 7.42
CA ARG A 236 -14.97 -11.94 8.47
C ARG A 236 -13.71 -12.64 8.00
N PHE A 237 -12.58 -12.07 8.36
CA PHE A 237 -11.27 -12.62 8.10
C PHE A 237 -10.38 -12.38 9.32
N GLU A 238 -9.30 -13.15 9.37
CA GLU A 238 -8.37 -13.17 10.49
C GLU A 238 -6.97 -12.82 9.98
N ILE A 239 -6.22 -12.13 10.83
CA ILE A 239 -4.81 -11.85 10.62
C ILE A 239 -4.10 -12.52 11.78
N ASP A 240 -3.20 -13.45 11.47
CA ASP A 240 -2.47 -14.21 12.48
C ASP A 240 -3.38 -14.90 13.51
N THR A 241 -4.43 -15.57 13.03
CA THR A 241 -5.45 -16.26 13.85
C THR A 241 -6.30 -15.36 14.76
N GLU A 242 -6.12 -14.04 14.66
CA GLU A 242 -6.93 -13.06 15.36
C GLU A 242 -7.96 -12.44 14.40
N PRO A 243 -9.26 -12.39 14.77
CA PRO A 243 -10.22 -11.64 13.99
C PRO A 243 -9.83 -10.16 14.00
N VAL A 244 -9.86 -9.52 12.82
CA VAL A 244 -9.56 -8.08 12.71
C VAL A 244 -10.48 -7.23 13.59
N TYR A 245 -11.71 -7.71 13.79
CA TYR A 245 -12.66 -7.13 14.72
C TYR A 245 -13.49 -8.27 15.32
N ARG A 246 -13.53 -8.38 16.65
CA ARG A 246 -14.17 -9.49 17.38
C ARG A 246 -15.67 -9.46 17.24
N ASN A 247 -16.29 -8.31 17.49
CA ASN A 247 -17.74 -8.22 17.66
C ASN A 247 -18.52 -7.93 16.36
N LYS A 248 -17.89 -7.31 15.35
CA LYS A 248 -18.53 -7.00 14.05
C LYS A 248 -17.56 -7.22 12.89
N PRO A 249 -18.04 -7.36 11.64
CA PRO A 249 -17.19 -7.31 10.45
C PRO A 249 -16.48 -5.95 10.28
N VAL A 250 -15.24 -5.97 9.78
CA VAL A 250 -14.64 -4.78 9.15
C VAL A 250 -15.24 -4.61 7.75
N ARG A 251 -15.61 -3.38 7.41
CA ARG A 251 -16.36 -3.04 6.20
C ARG A 251 -15.61 -2.00 5.39
N ILE A 252 -14.85 -2.47 4.41
CA ILE A 252 -14.04 -1.64 3.52
C ILE A 252 -14.32 -2.10 2.08
N GLY A 253 -14.69 -1.14 1.22
CA GLY A 253 -14.99 -1.35 -0.19
C GLY A 253 -13.75 -1.42 -1.06
N ALA A 254 -13.87 -0.94 -2.30
CA ALA A 254 -12.80 -0.94 -3.29
C ALA A 254 -11.55 -0.23 -2.78
N ASP A 255 -10.40 -0.88 -2.92
CA ASP A 255 -9.14 -0.41 -2.36
C ASP A 255 -7.99 -0.70 -3.33
N GLY A 256 -7.42 -1.90 -3.27
CA GLY A 256 -6.39 -2.34 -4.20
C GLY A 256 -6.80 -2.14 -5.65
N ILE A 257 -5.96 -1.44 -6.39
CA ILE A 257 -6.11 -1.10 -7.81
C ILE A 257 -4.79 -1.32 -8.54
N ALA A 258 -4.85 -1.88 -9.74
CA ALA A 258 -3.68 -2.06 -10.58
C ALA A 258 -4.05 -1.86 -12.05
N LEU A 259 -3.13 -1.31 -12.82
CA LEU A 259 -3.32 -1.06 -14.24
C LEU A 259 -2.35 -1.92 -15.05
N SER A 260 -2.88 -2.65 -16.02
CA SER A 260 -2.05 -3.43 -16.96
C SER A 260 -0.97 -2.60 -17.65
N ALA A 261 0.13 -3.26 -18.03
CA ALA A 261 1.26 -2.68 -18.75
C ALA A 261 0.88 -1.99 -20.07
N ASP A 262 -0.14 -2.49 -20.77
CA ASP A 262 -0.69 -1.91 -21.99
C ASP A 262 -1.79 -0.87 -21.74
N ARG A 263 -2.16 -0.63 -20.47
CA ARG A 263 -3.23 0.27 -20.01
C ARG A 263 -4.63 -0.14 -20.45
N SER A 264 -4.83 -1.37 -20.94
CA SER A 264 -6.13 -1.81 -21.50
C SER A 264 -7.10 -2.30 -20.43
N THR A 265 -6.58 -2.82 -19.32
CA THR A 265 -7.36 -3.45 -18.25
C THR A 265 -7.04 -2.83 -16.90
N LEU A 266 -8.08 -2.36 -16.21
CA LEU A 266 -8.04 -1.96 -14.81
C LEU A 266 -8.45 -3.14 -13.93
N PHE A 267 -7.57 -3.52 -13.00
CA PHE A 267 -7.82 -4.53 -11.98
C PHE A 267 -8.12 -3.85 -10.65
N TYR A 268 -9.04 -4.40 -9.88
CA TYR A 268 -9.33 -3.89 -8.54
C TYR A 268 -9.96 -4.97 -7.65
N CYS A 269 -9.93 -4.74 -6.34
CA CYS A 269 -10.72 -5.51 -5.38
C CYS A 269 -11.18 -4.68 -4.20
N ALA A 270 -12.17 -5.20 -3.47
CA ALA A 270 -12.50 -4.71 -2.14
C ALA A 270 -11.67 -5.44 -1.07
N VAL A 271 -11.32 -4.75 0.01
CA VAL A 271 -10.59 -5.36 1.15
C VAL A 271 -11.46 -6.41 1.84
N THR A 272 -12.73 -6.08 2.10
CA THR A 272 -13.71 -7.01 2.69
C THR A 272 -14.25 -7.96 1.60
N GLY A 273 -13.37 -8.79 1.05
CA GLY A 273 -13.66 -9.76 0.01
C GLY A 273 -12.37 -10.40 -0.54
N ARG A 274 -12.51 -11.54 -1.25
CA ARG A 274 -11.35 -12.25 -1.82
C ARG A 274 -11.26 -12.19 -3.34
N ASN A 275 -12.32 -11.76 -4.02
CA ASN A 275 -12.35 -11.76 -5.47
C ASN A 275 -11.46 -10.67 -6.07
N LEU A 276 -10.88 -10.96 -7.23
CA LEU A 276 -10.25 -9.99 -8.12
C LEU A 276 -11.23 -9.66 -9.25
N TYR A 277 -11.37 -8.37 -9.56
CA TYR A 277 -12.21 -7.87 -10.64
C TYR A 277 -11.35 -7.21 -11.71
N ALA A 278 -11.87 -7.18 -12.94
CA ALA A 278 -11.25 -6.49 -14.06
C ALA A 278 -12.29 -5.78 -14.93
N ILE A 279 -11.90 -4.66 -15.53
CA ILE A 279 -12.70 -3.91 -16.49
C ILE A 279 -11.82 -3.28 -17.57
N ASP A 280 -12.34 -3.22 -18.81
CA ASP A 280 -11.68 -2.56 -19.93
C ASP A 280 -11.65 -1.04 -19.73
N THR A 281 -10.46 -0.44 -19.77
CA THR A 281 -10.29 1.01 -19.58
C THR A 281 -10.88 1.82 -20.71
N GLY A 282 -11.05 1.27 -21.92
CA GLY A 282 -11.74 1.91 -23.03
C GLY A 282 -13.19 2.29 -22.69
N LEU A 283 -13.87 1.45 -21.90
CA LEU A 283 -15.21 1.74 -21.38
C LEU A 283 -15.19 2.89 -20.37
N LEU A 284 -14.15 2.95 -19.53
CA LEU A 284 -13.98 3.98 -18.51
C LEU A 284 -13.61 5.35 -19.11
N ARG A 285 -12.75 5.34 -20.13
CA ARG A 285 -12.25 6.55 -20.80
C ARG A 285 -13.29 7.23 -21.68
N ASN A 286 -14.29 6.50 -22.17
CA ASN A 286 -15.40 7.04 -22.93
C ASN A 286 -16.54 7.52 -21.99
N PHE A 287 -16.54 8.82 -21.70
CA PHE A 287 -17.50 9.46 -20.79
C PHE A 287 -18.95 9.45 -21.31
N ASN A 288 -19.19 9.06 -22.57
CA ASN A 288 -20.54 8.91 -23.14
C ASN A 288 -21.13 7.51 -22.93
N ILE A 289 -20.34 6.52 -22.51
CA ILE A 289 -20.84 5.17 -22.25
C ILE A 289 -21.73 5.21 -20.99
N PRO A 290 -22.99 4.73 -21.05
CA PRO A 290 -23.86 4.68 -19.87
C PRO A 290 -23.29 3.81 -18.74
N ASP A 291 -23.55 4.19 -17.48
CA ASP A 291 -23.05 3.44 -16.32
C ASP A 291 -23.50 1.96 -16.33
N SER A 292 -24.73 1.69 -16.80
CA SER A 292 -25.25 0.31 -16.91
C SER A 292 -24.38 -0.59 -17.79
N ILE A 293 -23.78 -0.08 -18.86
CA ILE A 293 -22.88 -0.84 -19.72
C ILE A 293 -21.57 -1.13 -18.98
N ILE A 294 -21.03 -0.14 -18.26
CA ILE A 294 -19.81 -0.28 -17.46
C ILE A 294 -20.01 -1.35 -16.37
N ARG A 295 -21.11 -1.26 -15.60
CA ARG A 295 -21.48 -2.21 -14.54
C ARG A 295 -21.56 -3.64 -15.09
N ASN A 296 -22.24 -3.83 -16.21
CA ASN A 296 -22.42 -5.16 -16.83
C ASN A 296 -21.14 -5.72 -17.48
N SER A 297 -20.10 -4.91 -17.64
CA SER A 297 -18.83 -5.31 -18.26
C SER A 297 -17.77 -5.74 -17.25
N VAL A 298 -18.05 -5.61 -15.95
CA VAL A 298 -17.14 -6.06 -14.88
C VAL A 298 -16.94 -7.57 -14.95
N GLN A 299 -15.69 -8.00 -15.06
CA GLN A 299 -15.32 -9.40 -15.02
C GLN A 299 -14.89 -9.80 -13.60
N THR A 300 -15.44 -10.90 -13.09
CA THR A 300 -14.92 -11.54 -11.87
C THR A 300 -13.88 -12.58 -12.28
N LEU A 301 -12.60 -12.33 -11.96
CA LEU A 301 -11.50 -13.21 -12.35
C LEU A 301 -11.32 -14.41 -11.41
N GLY A 302 -11.91 -14.35 -10.21
CA GLY A 302 -11.89 -15.42 -9.22
C GLY A 302 -11.32 -14.97 -7.88
N SER A 303 -11.26 -15.91 -6.94
CA SER A 303 -10.76 -15.67 -5.58
C SER A 303 -9.23 -15.70 -5.54
N LYS A 304 -8.64 -14.66 -4.94
CA LYS A 304 -7.21 -14.59 -4.60
C LYS A 304 -6.81 -15.55 -3.47
N GLY A 305 -7.79 -16.15 -2.78
CA GLY A 305 -7.57 -16.97 -1.58
C GLY A 305 -7.25 -16.18 -0.32
N THR A 306 -7.25 -14.85 -0.40
CA THR A 306 -6.89 -13.93 0.69
C THR A 306 -7.59 -12.58 0.48
N THR A 307 -7.81 -11.83 1.56
CA THR A 307 -8.09 -10.40 1.49
C THR A 307 -6.84 -9.61 1.12
N THR A 308 -7.05 -8.48 0.45
CA THR A 308 -5.99 -7.65 -0.13
C THR A 308 -6.29 -6.20 0.18
N ASP A 309 -5.25 -5.49 0.59
CA ASP A 309 -5.25 -4.05 0.78
C ASP A 309 -4.76 -3.42 -0.53
N GLY A 310 -3.44 -3.20 -0.70
CA GLY A 310 -2.86 -2.69 -1.94
C GLY A 310 -2.58 -3.72 -3.04
N MET A 311 -2.52 -3.20 -4.26
CA MET A 311 -2.16 -3.93 -5.48
C MET A 311 -1.21 -3.10 -6.35
N HIS A 312 -0.48 -3.78 -7.23
CA HIS A 312 0.31 -3.11 -8.28
C HIS A 312 0.56 -4.06 -9.45
N ALA A 313 0.86 -3.54 -10.63
CA ALA A 313 1.19 -4.38 -11.79
C ALA A 313 2.62 -4.14 -12.27
N ASP A 314 3.21 -5.19 -12.85
CA ASP A 314 4.52 -5.10 -13.50
C ASP A 314 4.42 -4.80 -15.01
N ASN A 315 5.57 -4.52 -15.60
CA ASN A 315 5.78 -4.38 -17.05
C ASN A 315 5.80 -5.72 -17.81
N LYS A 316 5.56 -6.86 -17.14
CA LYS A 316 5.51 -8.21 -17.73
C LYS A 316 4.08 -8.75 -17.79
N GLY A 317 3.11 -8.00 -17.29
CA GLY A 317 1.69 -8.32 -17.31
C GLY A 317 1.15 -8.98 -16.05
N ASN A 318 1.96 -9.19 -15.00
CA ASN A 318 1.48 -9.74 -13.73
C ASN A 318 0.87 -8.65 -12.84
N VAL A 319 -0.13 -9.04 -12.05
CA VAL A 319 -0.78 -8.18 -11.05
C VAL A 319 -0.46 -8.71 -9.67
N PHE A 320 0.37 -7.98 -8.92
CA PHE A 320 0.74 -8.28 -7.55
C PHE A 320 -0.29 -7.73 -6.58
N TYR A 321 -0.52 -8.46 -5.50
CA TYR A 321 -1.47 -8.10 -4.46
C TYR A 321 -0.95 -8.52 -3.09
N THR A 322 -1.29 -7.74 -2.08
CA THR A 322 -1.02 -8.11 -0.69
C THR A 322 -1.91 -9.26 -0.24
N MET A 323 -1.35 -10.16 0.56
CA MET A 323 -2.06 -11.27 1.17
C MET A 323 -2.16 -11.00 2.67
N LEU A 324 -3.27 -10.41 3.10
CA LEU A 324 -3.46 -10.08 4.51
C LEU A 324 -3.58 -11.36 5.36
N GLU A 325 -4.43 -12.30 4.94
CA GLU A 325 -4.61 -13.60 5.59
C GLU A 325 -3.41 -14.54 5.34
N GLY A 326 -2.75 -14.37 4.18
CA GLY A 326 -1.62 -15.20 3.74
C GLY A 326 -0.25 -14.71 4.20
N LYS A 327 -0.19 -13.59 4.93
CA LYS A 327 1.02 -12.93 5.43
C LYS A 327 2.12 -12.77 4.38
N GLY A 328 1.84 -12.05 3.29
CA GLY A 328 2.85 -11.85 2.25
C GLY A 328 2.33 -11.22 0.97
N ILE A 329 2.95 -11.60 -0.16
CA ILE A 329 2.61 -11.10 -1.50
C ILE A 329 2.22 -12.27 -2.39
N GLY A 330 1.13 -12.10 -3.14
CA GLY A 330 0.70 -12.97 -4.23
C GLY A 330 0.70 -12.23 -5.56
N TYR A 331 0.50 -12.98 -6.64
CA TYR A 331 0.27 -12.37 -7.95
C TYR A 331 -0.72 -13.18 -8.79
N TYR A 332 -1.49 -12.46 -9.60
CA TYR A 332 -2.31 -13.00 -10.66
C TYR A 332 -1.54 -12.89 -11.98
N SER A 333 -1.45 -13.99 -12.73
CA SER A 333 -0.93 -13.98 -14.08
C SER A 333 -2.09 -14.04 -15.09
N PRO A 334 -2.36 -12.96 -15.84
CA PRO A 334 -3.40 -12.97 -16.88
C PRO A 334 -3.12 -13.97 -18.01
N TYR A 335 -1.83 -14.32 -18.24
CA TYR A 335 -1.43 -15.29 -19.26
C TYR A 335 -1.92 -16.70 -18.94
N THR A 336 -1.65 -17.18 -17.73
CA THR A 336 -2.10 -18.51 -17.27
C THR A 336 -3.48 -18.49 -16.61
N ARG A 337 -4.02 -17.29 -16.34
CA ARG A 337 -5.23 -17.05 -15.55
C ARG A 337 -5.19 -17.71 -14.18
N SER A 338 -4.03 -17.66 -13.51
CA SER A 338 -3.82 -18.28 -12.21
C SER A 338 -3.40 -17.29 -11.13
N PHE A 339 -3.81 -17.59 -9.89
CA PHE A 339 -3.37 -16.92 -8.67
C PHE A 339 -2.22 -17.71 -8.05
N ASN A 340 -1.13 -17.03 -7.68
CA ASN A 340 0.09 -17.66 -7.20
C ASN A 340 0.60 -16.94 -5.96
N LYS A 341 1.13 -17.69 -5.00
CA LYS A 341 1.88 -17.13 -3.88
C LYS A 341 3.30 -16.79 -4.34
N LEU A 342 3.76 -15.56 -4.12
CA LEU A 342 5.14 -15.17 -4.37
C LEU A 342 6.01 -15.44 -3.14
N LEU A 343 5.64 -14.85 -2.00
CA LEU A 343 6.40 -14.93 -0.76
C LEU A 343 5.49 -14.80 0.46
N SER A 344 5.98 -15.27 1.61
CA SER A 344 5.33 -15.13 2.90
C SER A 344 6.36 -15.16 4.04
N ASP A 345 6.07 -14.46 5.12
CA ASP A 345 6.86 -14.42 6.36
C ASP A 345 5.91 -14.17 7.54
N ASP A 346 6.12 -14.80 8.69
CA ASP A 346 5.24 -14.66 9.85
C ASP A 346 5.13 -13.22 10.37
N ARG A 347 6.12 -12.37 10.07
CA ARG A 347 6.15 -10.95 10.45
C ARG A 347 5.33 -10.06 9.51
N MET A 348 5.01 -10.52 8.30
CA MET A 348 4.24 -9.79 7.28
C MET A 348 2.76 -9.74 7.65
N LEU A 349 2.45 -9.15 8.80
CA LEU A 349 1.09 -8.87 9.22
C LEU A 349 0.61 -7.59 8.55
N TRP A 350 -0.65 -7.55 8.14
CA TRP A 350 -1.25 -6.42 7.42
C TRP A 350 -0.30 -5.77 6.40
N VAL A 351 -0.03 -6.50 5.32
CA VAL A 351 0.76 -6.00 4.19
C VAL A 351 -0.12 -5.05 3.37
N ASP A 352 0.36 -3.85 3.12
CA ASP A 352 -0.48 -2.73 2.64
C ASP A 352 -0.11 -2.33 1.20
N GLY A 353 0.89 -1.47 0.99
CA GLY A 353 1.29 -0.99 -0.33
C GLY A 353 2.29 -1.89 -1.07
N VAL A 354 2.24 -1.87 -2.41
CA VAL A 354 3.19 -2.53 -3.32
C VAL A 354 3.78 -1.53 -4.32
N ALA A 355 5.10 -1.56 -4.49
CA ALA A 355 5.86 -0.71 -5.39
C ALA A 355 6.99 -1.49 -6.09
N PHE A 356 7.64 -0.86 -7.08
CA PHE A 356 8.81 -1.40 -7.76
C PHE A 356 9.98 -0.42 -7.70
N ASP A 357 11.19 -0.94 -7.48
CA ASP A 357 12.41 -0.14 -7.38
C ASP A 357 13.10 0.16 -8.72
N GLN A 358 12.51 -0.24 -9.84
CA GLN A 358 13.09 -0.17 -11.20
C GLN A 358 14.29 -1.07 -11.47
N PHE A 359 14.74 -1.85 -10.47
CA PHE A 359 15.90 -2.73 -10.52
C PHE A 359 15.52 -4.21 -10.31
N GLY A 360 14.27 -4.57 -10.59
CA GLY A 360 13.80 -5.96 -10.52
C GLY A 360 13.26 -6.38 -9.15
N SER A 361 13.10 -5.47 -8.20
CA SER A 361 12.51 -5.79 -6.89
C SER A 361 11.14 -5.16 -6.71
N ILE A 362 10.29 -5.89 -5.99
CA ILE A 362 9.13 -5.30 -5.33
C ILE A 362 9.53 -4.72 -3.98
N ILE A 363 8.93 -3.59 -3.63
CA ILE A 363 9.00 -2.95 -2.33
C ILE A 363 7.59 -2.97 -1.74
N PHE A 364 7.45 -3.36 -0.49
CA PHE A 364 6.15 -3.40 0.17
C PHE A 364 6.31 -3.14 1.65
N ASN A 365 5.29 -2.58 2.28
CA ASN A 365 5.26 -2.35 3.70
C ASN A 365 4.29 -3.31 4.39
N ASN A 366 4.53 -3.54 5.67
CA ASN A 366 3.56 -4.19 6.53
C ASN A 366 3.47 -3.45 7.86
N ASN A 367 2.32 -3.57 8.51
CA ASN A 367 2.01 -2.82 9.73
C ASN A 367 1.14 -3.66 10.71
N ARG A 368 0.57 -3.02 11.74
CA ARG A 368 -0.31 -3.68 12.73
C ARG A 368 -1.75 -3.13 12.71
N LEU A 369 -2.24 -2.66 11.56
CA LEU A 369 -3.55 -1.98 11.46
C LEU A 369 -4.71 -2.83 12.02
N HIS A 370 -4.70 -4.15 11.80
CA HIS A 370 -5.69 -5.07 12.41
C HIS A 370 -5.83 -4.94 13.93
N ARG A 371 -4.80 -4.47 14.65
CA ARG A 371 -4.83 -4.31 16.11
C ARG A 371 -5.22 -2.90 16.57
N MET A 372 -5.56 -2.00 15.65
CA MET A 372 -6.05 -0.65 15.94
C MET A 372 -7.58 -0.52 15.88
N PHE A 373 -8.30 -1.49 15.31
CA PHE A 373 -9.74 -1.38 15.12
C PHE A 373 -10.55 -1.50 16.42
N GLU A 374 -9.96 -2.07 17.48
CA GLU A 374 -10.61 -2.23 18.78
C GLU A 374 -9.87 -1.45 19.87
N GLU A 375 -10.64 -0.95 20.84
CA GLU A 375 -10.11 -0.31 22.05
C GLU A 375 -10.30 -1.22 23.28
N PRO A 376 -9.30 -1.35 24.16
CA PRO A 376 -7.95 -0.80 24.01
C PRO A 376 -7.15 -1.50 22.89
N GLN A 377 -6.34 -0.73 22.17
CA GLN A 377 -5.41 -1.28 21.17
C GLN A 377 -4.50 -2.37 21.76
N ASN A 378 -4.21 -3.41 20.98
CA ASN A 378 -3.38 -4.54 21.41
C ASN A 378 -2.03 -4.59 20.67
N ILE A 379 -1.24 -3.52 20.73
CA ILE A 379 0.07 -3.45 20.08
C ILE A 379 1.17 -3.41 21.15
N ASP A 380 2.11 -4.34 21.07
CA ASP A 380 3.35 -4.28 21.84
C ASP A 380 4.30 -3.28 21.16
N TRP A 381 4.34 -2.06 21.67
CA TRP A 381 5.15 -0.98 21.12
C TRP A 381 6.65 -1.08 21.46
N ASP A 382 7.07 -2.14 22.15
CA ASP A 382 8.48 -2.49 22.33
C ASP A 382 8.99 -3.47 21.25
N ASP A 383 8.10 -4.13 20.49
CA ASP A 383 8.46 -4.97 19.34
C ASP A 383 9.10 -4.11 18.23
N PRO A 384 10.40 -4.29 17.89
CA PRO A 384 11.07 -3.49 16.86
C PRO A 384 10.56 -3.72 15.43
N TYR A 385 9.64 -4.66 15.23
CA TYR A 385 9.15 -5.11 13.93
C TYR A 385 7.63 -4.87 13.74
N ASN A 386 7.05 -3.90 14.45
CA ASN A 386 5.65 -3.51 14.22
C ASN A 386 5.43 -2.98 12.81
N LEU A 387 6.37 -2.19 12.31
CA LEU A 387 6.29 -1.53 11.00
C LEU A 387 7.56 -1.89 10.22
N ILE A 388 7.42 -2.39 9.00
CA ILE A 388 8.57 -2.86 8.21
C ILE A 388 8.39 -2.48 6.75
N ILE A 389 9.47 -2.01 6.11
CA ILE A 389 9.59 -1.93 4.66
C ILE A 389 10.45 -3.10 4.18
N TRP A 390 9.93 -3.88 3.26
CA TRP A 390 10.59 -5.04 2.67
C TRP A 390 11.03 -4.76 1.24
N ARG A 391 12.05 -5.52 0.80
CA ARG A 391 12.46 -5.62 -0.60
C ARG A 391 12.59 -7.08 -0.98
N ALA A 392 11.98 -7.49 -2.08
CA ALA A 392 12.13 -8.83 -2.63
C ALA A 392 12.53 -8.75 -4.10
N TYR A 393 13.66 -9.35 -4.47
CA TYR A 393 14.10 -9.41 -5.85
C TYR A 393 13.31 -10.49 -6.59
N ILE A 394 12.63 -10.12 -7.67
CA ILE A 394 11.70 -11.02 -8.38
C ILE A 394 12.11 -11.29 -9.82
N GLY A 395 13.13 -10.60 -10.34
CA GLY A 395 13.74 -10.93 -11.61
C GLY A 395 14.33 -9.73 -12.33
N PRO A 396 15.23 -9.96 -13.29
CA PRO A 396 15.80 -8.89 -14.09
C PRO A 396 14.70 -8.21 -14.92
N ASP A 397 14.86 -6.90 -15.14
CA ASP A 397 13.97 -6.07 -15.98
C ASP A 397 12.50 -6.02 -15.54
N VAL A 398 12.16 -6.51 -14.35
CA VAL A 398 10.84 -6.31 -13.75
C VAL A 398 10.75 -4.90 -13.20
N LYS A 399 9.76 -4.16 -13.68
CA LYS A 399 9.48 -2.76 -13.33
C LYS A 399 7.97 -2.58 -13.16
N SER A 400 7.55 -1.42 -12.66
CA SER A 400 6.14 -1.04 -12.67
C SER A 400 5.53 -1.08 -14.08
N TYR A 401 4.21 -1.32 -14.17
CA TYR A 401 3.39 -1.20 -15.37
C TYR A 401 3.68 0.07 -16.18
N LEU A 402 4.11 1.15 -15.52
CA LEU A 402 4.55 2.43 -16.10
C LEU A 402 5.62 2.27 -17.20
N TYR A 403 6.40 1.18 -17.19
CA TYR A 403 7.51 0.90 -18.12
C TYR A 403 7.27 -0.26 -19.09
N GLY A 404 6.01 -0.71 -19.25
CA GLY A 404 5.66 -1.90 -20.03
C GLY A 404 5.07 -1.69 -21.41
#